data_AF-A0A376Q1X7-F1
#
_entry.id   AF-A0A376Q1X7-F1
#
_cell.length_a   1.000
_cell.length_b   1.000
_cell.length_c   1.000
_cell.angle_alpha   90.00
_cell.angle_beta   90.00
_cell.angle_gamma   90.00
#
_symmetry.space_group_name_H-M   'P 1'
#
loop_
_entity.id
_entity.type
_entity.pdbx_description
1 polymer ?
#
loop_
_entity_poly.entity_id
_entity_poly.type
_entity_poly.pdbx_seq_one_letter_code
_entity_poly.pdbx_strand_id
1 'polypeptide(L)'
;MGQHRCTNSVAEKGAKRMNTLFNQPLKVVNAGLHSFADNIQHAGGSAIALNWQPPAQGDIDAGLDLASLLRHPLVENANQIAMTRYLEAQPMLVDVMLAKEAIPAMAEQKRILHSGPPIAWEEMCGPVKGAIIGAMLCEGWATSQQDAENQINAGEIDLAPCHHYHAVGPMAGIISPSMPLWVVENKTNGHRTFSNFNCVIIQRFVSAIPPLTSPRCKPGCWKDKNPFLFLTSLRQSP
;
A
#
# COMPACT_ATOMS: atom_id res chain seq x y z
N MET A 1 37.66 -27.91 9.47
CA MET A 1 37.00 -26.76 8.82
C MET A 1 36.40 -27.23 7.52
N GLY A 2 35.08 -27.17 7.36
CA GLY A 2 34.41 -27.61 6.14
C GLY A 2 32.90 -27.67 6.34
N GLN A 3 32.25 -26.55 6.05
CA GLN A 3 30.86 -26.21 6.35
C GLN A 3 29.83 -27.27 5.91
N HIS A 4 28.97 -27.68 6.85
CA HIS A 4 27.67 -28.27 6.53
C HIS A 4 26.78 -27.23 5.87
N ARG A 5 26.65 -27.29 4.54
CA ARG A 5 25.72 -26.46 3.77
C ARG A 5 24.35 -27.15 3.72
N CYS A 6 23.50 -26.81 4.68
CA CYS A 6 22.13 -27.31 4.78
C CYS A 6 21.16 -26.43 3.98
N THR A 7 21.37 -26.28 2.66
CA THR A 7 20.43 -25.58 1.78
C THR A 7 20.63 -26.11 0.36
N ASN A 8 19.78 -27.04 -0.08
CA ASN A 8 19.54 -27.33 -1.51
C ASN A 8 18.38 -28.33 -1.71
N SER A 9 17.95 -29.05 -0.66
CA SER A 9 17.00 -30.16 -0.83
C SER A 9 15.57 -29.75 -1.22
N VAL A 10 15.10 -28.54 -0.89
CA VAL A 10 13.69 -28.17 -1.12
C VAL A 10 13.46 -27.59 -2.52
N ALA A 11 14.34 -26.70 -2.99
CA ALA A 11 14.22 -26.07 -4.31
C ALA A 11 14.52 -27.05 -5.47
N GLU A 12 15.54 -27.90 -5.33
CA GLU A 12 15.87 -28.92 -6.34
C GLU A 12 14.79 -30.01 -6.43
N LYS A 13 14.17 -30.41 -5.31
CA LYS A 13 13.04 -31.36 -5.32
C LYS A 13 11.78 -30.77 -5.96
N GLY A 14 11.53 -29.47 -5.79
CA GLY A 14 10.40 -28.76 -6.40
C GLY A 14 10.51 -28.69 -7.93
N ALA A 15 11.68 -28.30 -8.44
CA ALA A 15 11.94 -28.26 -9.88
C ALA A 15 11.88 -29.65 -10.55
N LYS A 16 12.39 -30.69 -9.88
CA LYS A 16 12.37 -32.07 -10.39
C LYS A 16 10.97 -32.69 -10.43
N ARG A 17 10.07 -32.31 -9.49
CA ARG A 17 8.66 -32.74 -9.46
C ARG A 17 7.77 -32.02 -10.48
N MET A 18 8.10 -30.78 -10.86
CA MET A 18 7.31 -30.01 -11.82
C MET A 18 7.41 -30.57 -13.25
N ASN A 19 8.59 -31.06 -13.65
CA ASN A 19 8.80 -31.63 -14.99
C ASN A 19 8.03 -32.93 -15.24
N THR A 20 7.76 -33.73 -14.20
CA THR A 20 6.99 -34.96 -14.37
C THR A 20 5.49 -34.74 -14.58
N LEU A 21 4.97 -33.57 -14.19
CA LEU A 21 3.53 -33.26 -14.31
C LEU A 21 3.11 -33.05 -15.76
N PHE A 22 3.96 -32.41 -16.57
CA PHE A 22 3.70 -32.12 -17.98
C PHE A 22 4.13 -33.25 -18.94
N ASN A 23 4.77 -34.30 -18.42
CA ASN A 23 5.21 -35.47 -19.20
C ASN A 23 4.18 -36.61 -19.19
N GLN A 24 2.97 -36.37 -18.66
CA GLN A 24 1.88 -37.33 -18.59
C GLN A 24 0.56 -36.66 -19.02
N PRO A 25 -0.44 -37.43 -19.50
CA PRO A 25 -1.75 -36.87 -19.82
C PRO A 25 -2.36 -36.18 -18.58
N LEU A 26 -2.61 -34.88 -18.70
CA LEU A 26 -3.18 -34.06 -17.63
C LEU A 26 -4.68 -34.37 -17.46
N LYS A 27 -5.11 -34.50 -16.20
CA LYS A 27 -6.52 -34.50 -15.82
C LYS A 27 -6.84 -33.15 -15.17
N VAL A 28 -7.66 -32.35 -15.85
CA VAL A 28 -8.00 -31.00 -15.43
C VAL A 28 -9.30 -31.02 -14.63
N VAL A 29 -9.32 -30.29 -13.51
CA VAL A 29 -10.55 -30.01 -12.76
C VAL A 29 -10.90 -28.54 -13.01
N ASN A 30 -11.98 -28.29 -13.74
CA ASN A 30 -12.46 -26.95 -14.07
C ASN A 30 -13.46 -26.48 -13.02
N ALA A 31 -13.26 -25.30 -12.45
CA ALA A 31 -14.23 -24.63 -11.58
C ALA A 31 -14.56 -23.26 -12.19
N GLY A 32 -15.83 -23.02 -12.52
CA GLY A 32 -16.28 -21.80 -13.18
C GLY A 32 -17.03 -22.09 -14.48
N LEU A 33 -16.75 -21.32 -15.54
CA LEU A 33 -17.45 -21.43 -16.82
C LEU A 33 -17.24 -22.81 -17.48
N HIS A 34 -18.34 -23.43 -17.91
CA HIS A 34 -18.32 -24.77 -18.51
C HIS A 34 -17.53 -24.82 -19.83
N SER A 35 -17.58 -23.73 -20.60
CA SER A 35 -16.92 -23.61 -21.90
C SER A 35 -15.40 -23.87 -21.86
N PHE A 36 -14.75 -23.68 -20.71
CA PHE A 36 -13.33 -24.02 -20.57
C PHE A 36 -13.08 -25.53 -20.48
N ALA A 37 -13.97 -26.29 -19.84
CA ALA A 37 -13.88 -27.75 -19.86
C ALA A 37 -14.16 -28.30 -21.27
N ASP A 38 -15.15 -27.74 -21.96
CA ASP A 38 -15.52 -28.15 -23.32
C ASP A 38 -14.35 -27.94 -24.30
N ASN A 39 -13.66 -26.80 -24.22
CA ASN A 39 -12.49 -26.53 -25.06
C ASN A 39 -11.35 -27.52 -24.84
N ILE A 40 -11.11 -27.93 -23.58
CA ILE A 40 -10.07 -28.91 -23.24
C ILE A 40 -10.44 -30.30 -23.78
N GLN A 41 -11.70 -30.69 -23.68
CA GLN A 41 -12.20 -31.96 -24.22
C GLN A 41 -12.15 -32.00 -25.74
N HIS A 42 -12.53 -30.92 -26.42
CA HIS A 42 -12.41 -30.80 -27.88
C HIS A 42 -10.96 -30.89 -28.36
N ALA A 43 -10.00 -30.36 -27.59
CA ALA A 43 -8.57 -30.49 -27.87
C ALA A 43 -8.00 -31.89 -27.54
N GLY A 44 -8.84 -32.85 -27.14
CA GLY A 44 -8.46 -34.23 -26.81
C GLY A 44 -7.93 -34.41 -25.37
N GLY A 45 -8.05 -33.39 -24.51
CA GLY A 45 -7.66 -33.44 -23.10
C GLY A 45 -8.75 -34.01 -22.19
N SER A 46 -8.37 -34.42 -20.98
CA SER A 46 -9.33 -34.89 -19.96
C SER A 46 -9.67 -33.76 -18.99
N ALA A 47 -10.93 -33.33 -18.96
CA ALA A 47 -11.43 -32.32 -18.02
C ALA A 47 -12.70 -32.78 -17.30
N ILE A 48 -12.76 -32.53 -15.99
CA ILE A 48 -13.94 -32.68 -15.14
C ILE A 48 -14.43 -31.27 -14.79
N ALA A 49 -15.62 -30.91 -15.23
CA ALA A 49 -16.25 -29.65 -14.84
C ALA A 49 -16.94 -29.81 -13.48
N LEU A 50 -16.43 -29.10 -12.47
CA LEU A 50 -17.13 -28.95 -11.20
C LEU A 50 -18.30 -27.99 -11.40
N ASN A 51 -19.49 -28.41 -10.97
CA ASN A 51 -20.61 -27.50 -10.77
C ASN A 51 -20.37 -26.66 -9.51
N TRP A 52 -19.32 -25.85 -9.55
CA TRP A 52 -18.95 -24.96 -8.45
C TRP A 52 -19.79 -23.69 -8.52
N GLN A 53 -20.32 -23.27 -7.37
CA GLN A 53 -21.07 -22.03 -7.20
C GLN A 53 -20.56 -21.30 -5.94
N PRO A 54 -20.58 -19.95 -5.91
CA PRO A 54 -20.18 -19.20 -4.74
C PRO A 54 -20.95 -19.62 -3.48
N PRO A 55 -20.32 -19.58 -2.28
CA PRO A 55 -20.99 -19.91 -1.03
C PRO A 55 -22.04 -18.85 -0.68
N ALA A 56 -23.27 -19.06 -1.17
CA ALA A 56 -24.51 -18.39 -0.78
C ALA A 56 -25.77 -19.19 -1.17
N GLN A 57 -25.63 -20.41 -1.72
CA GLN A 57 -26.69 -21.24 -2.31
C GLN A 57 -27.57 -20.54 -3.37
N GLY A 58 -27.17 -19.37 -3.87
CA GLY A 58 -28.00 -18.59 -4.78
C GLY A 58 -29.27 -18.12 -4.06
N ASP A 59 -29.14 -17.14 -3.17
CA ASP A 59 -30.28 -16.32 -2.78
C ASP A 59 -30.88 -15.71 -4.05
N ILE A 60 -31.93 -16.36 -4.55
CA ILE A 60 -32.56 -16.06 -5.83
C ILE A 60 -33.12 -14.64 -5.78
N ASP A 61 -33.69 -14.24 -4.65
CA ASP A 61 -34.29 -12.93 -4.47
C ASP A 61 -33.19 -11.86 -4.50
N ALA A 62 -32.09 -12.04 -3.76
CA ALA A 62 -30.95 -11.11 -3.83
C ALA A 62 -30.30 -11.07 -5.22
N GLY A 63 -30.23 -12.21 -5.92
CA GLY A 63 -29.74 -12.29 -7.29
C GLY A 63 -30.64 -11.57 -8.30
N LEU A 64 -31.96 -11.69 -8.14
CA LEU A 64 -32.96 -10.99 -8.94
C LEU A 64 -32.98 -9.49 -8.62
N ASP A 65 -32.81 -9.10 -7.35
CA ASP A 65 -32.64 -7.72 -6.93
C ASP A 65 -31.41 -7.11 -7.60
N LEU A 66 -30.26 -7.79 -7.57
CA LEU A 66 -29.06 -7.35 -8.27
C LEU A 66 -29.27 -7.30 -9.80
N ALA A 67 -29.96 -8.28 -10.38
CA ALA A 67 -30.28 -8.28 -11.80
C ALA A 67 -31.21 -7.11 -12.18
N SER A 68 -32.12 -6.70 -11.29
CA SER A 68 -32.98 -5.54 -11.48
C SER A 68 -32.20 -4.23 -11.53
N LEU A 69 -31.02 -4.18 -10.90
CA LEU A 69 -30.12 -3.03 -10.94
C LEU A 69 -29.32 -2.93 -12.25
N LEU A 70 -29.23 -4.01 -13.03
CA LEU A 70 -28.51 -3.99 -14.31
C LEU A 70 -29.20 -3.03 -15.29
N ARG A 71 -28.44 -2.01 -15.74
CA ARG A 71 -28.94 -0.91 -16.59
C ARG A 71 -30.08 -0.10 -15.95
N HIS A 72 -30.20 -0.11 -14.62
CA HIS A 72 -31.19 0.71 -13.95
C HIS A 72 -30.89 2.19 -14.23
N PRO A 73 -31.85 3.01 -14.71
CA PRO A 73 -31.58 4.37 -15.18
C PRO A 73 -30.87 5.27 -14.14
N LEU A 74 -31.22 5.13 -12.86
CA LEU A 74 -30.55 5.85 -11.77
C LEU A 74 -29.08 5.44 -11.61
N VAL A 75 -28.77 4.15 -11.74
CA VAL A 75 -27.39 3.62 -11.64
C VAL A 75 -26.57 4.08 -12.84
N GLU A 76 -27.13 3.98 -14.04
CA GLU A 76 -26.44 4.43 -15.26
C GLU A 76 -26.17 5.94 -15.24
N ASN A 77 -27.12 6.75 -14.77
CA ASN A 77 -26.91 8.19 -14.64
C ASN A 77 -25.82 8.51 -13.61
N ALA A 78 -25.83 7.84 -12.45
CA ALA A 78 -24.78 8.00 -11.44
C ALA A 78 -23.39 7.56 -11.96
N ASN A 79 -23.32 6.45 -12.70
CA ASN A 79 -22.10 5.95 -13.33
C ASN A 79 -21.56 6.94 -14.37
N GLN A 80 -22.43 7.54 -15.19
CA GLN A 80 -22.03 8.58 -16.13
C GLN A 80 -21.40 9.77 -15.41
N ILE A 81 -22.02 10.27 -14.34
CA ILE A 81 -21.45 11.38 -13.54
C ILE A 81 -20.09 10.99 -12.95
N ALA A 82 -19.97 9.79 -12.37
CA ALA A 82 -18.72 9.32 -11.79
C ALA A 82 -17.61 9.18 -12.85
N MET A 83 -17.93 8.58 -14.01
CA MET A 83 -16.98 8.39 -15.11
C MET A 83 -16.56 9.71 -15.73
N THR A 84 -17.49 10.66 -15.93
CA THR A 84 -17.16 12.01 -16.41
C THR A 84 -16.19 12.70 -15.45
N ARG A 85 -16.47 12.69 -14.14
CA ARG A 85 -15.55 13.27 -13.14
C ARG A 85 -14.17 12.61 -13.13
N TYR A 86 -14.11 11.31 -13.33
CA TYR A 86 -12.85 10.57 -13.42
C TYR A 86 -12.05 10.97 -14.67
N LEU A 87 -12.70 11.03 -15.84
CA LEU A 87 -12.08 11.37 -17.12
C LEU A 87 -11.65 12.84 -17.20
N GLU A 88 -12.41 13.75 -16.59
CA GLU A 88 -12.12 15.19 -16.57
C GLU A 88 -11.04 15.57 -15.54
N ALA A 89 -10.61 14.64 -14.69
CA ALA A 89 -9.62 14.93 -13.67
C ALA A 89 -8.27 15.32 -14.29
N GLN A 90 -7.71 16.43 -13.83
CA GLN A 90 -6.39 16.94 -14.23
C GLN A 90 -5.44 16.97 -13.03
N PRO A 91 -4.93 15.81 -12.57
CA PRO A 91 -4.03 15.75 -11.44
C PRO A 91 -2.67 16.35 -11.79
N MET A 92 -2.27 17.38 -11.06
CA MET A 92 -0.99 18.06 -11.19
C MET A 92 -0.22 17.95 -9.88
N LEU A 93 1.05 17.54 -9.96
CA LEU A 93 1.95 17.66 -8.82
C LEU A 93 2.26 19.14 -8.59
N VAL A 94 1.91 19.67 -7.42
CA VAL A 94 2.02 21.11 -7.13
C VAL A 94 3.01 21.45 -6.02
N ASP A 95 3.31 20.51 -5.11
CA ASP A 95 4.22 20.78 -3.99
C ASP A 95 4.78 19.49 -3.36
N VAL A 96 5.74 19.66 -2.45
CA VAL A 96 6.19 18.67 -1.47
C VAL A 96 6.06 19.26 -0.08
N MET A 97 5.26 18.63 0.78
CA MET A 97 4.98 19.12 2.13
C MET A 97 5.23 18.04 3.18
N LEU A 98 5.52 18.43 4.42
CA LEU A 98 5.50 17.46 5.52
C LEU A 98 4.08 16.97 5.77
N ALA A 99 3.93 15.70 6.15
CA ALA A 99 2.61 15.10 6.38
C ALA A 99 1.77 15.88 7.39
N LYS A 100 2.37 16.37 8.47
CA LYS A 100 1.69 17.22 9.47
C LYS A 100 1.21 18.58 8.95
N GLU A 101 1.83 19.09 7.89
CA GLU A 101 1.44 20.37 7.27
C GLU A 101 0.36 20.14 6.19
N ALA A 102 0.47 19.04 5.45
CA ALA A 102 -0.47 18.65 4.41
C ALA A 102 -1.80 18.08 4.98
N ILE A 103 -1.72 17.36 6.09
CA ILE A 103 -2.83 16.66 6.75
C ILE A 103 -2.92 17.19 8.19
N PRO A 104 -3.73 18.25 8.45
CA PRO A 104 -3.79 18.91 9.76
C PRO A 104 -4.09 17.98 10.92
N ALA A 105 -4.92 16.96 10.67
CA ALA A 105 -5.30 15.96 11.66
C ALA A 105 -4.10 15.12 12.18
N MET A 106 -2.93 15.15 11.51
CA MET A 106 -1.69 14.53 11.99
C MET A 106 -0.86 15.45 12.90
N ALA A 107 -1.19 16.74 12.97
CA ALA A 107 -0.56 17.69 13.89
C ALA A 107 -1.27 17.73 15.26
N GLU A 108 -2.52 17.27 15.33
CA GLU A 108 -3.38 17.34 16.52
C GLU A 108 -3.08 16.25 17.56
N GLN A 109 -2.64 15.07 17.10
CA GLN A 109 -2.33 13.92 17.97
C GLN A 109 -1.28 13.00 17.32
N LYS A 110 -0.72 12.08 18.12
CA LYS A 110 0.19 11.04 17.62
C LYS A 110 -0.56 10.08 16.69
N ARG A 111 -0.53 10.37 15.39
CA ARG A 111 -1.23 9.61 14.36
C ARG A 111 -0.27 9.04 13.33
N ILE A 112 -0.47 7.78 12.98
CA ILE A 112 0.19 7.12 11.86
C ILE A 112 -0.87 6.64 10.88
N LEU A 113 -0.69 6.97 9.60
CA LEU A 113 -1.58 6.46 8.55
C LEU A 113 -1.03 5.17 7.96
N HIS A 114 -1.92 4.28 7.50
CA HIS A 114 -1.56 3.03 6.84
C HIS A 114 -2.37 2.79 5.56
N SER A 115 -1.87 1.93 4.68
CA SER A 115 -2.61 1.49 3.49
C SER A 115 -3.76 0.55 3.84
N GLY A 116 -4.73 0.43 2.92
CA GLY A 116 -5.86 -0.49 3.06
C GLY A 116 -7.05 0.10 3.84
N PRO A 117 -8.06 -0.75 4.15
CA PRO A 117 -9.24 -0.38 4.94
C PRO A 117 -8.90 -0.28 6.45
N PRO A 118 -9.82 0.21 7.29
CA PRO A 118 -9.67 0.15 8.75
C PRO A 118 -9.35 -1.27 9.22
N ILE A 119 -8.32 -1.40 10.05
CA ILE A 119 -7.88 -2.69 10.61
C ILE A 119 -7.31 -2.47 12.01
N ALA A 120 -7.65 -3.34 12.95
CA ALA A 120 -7.13 -3.28 14.31
C ALA A 120 -5.64 -3.67 14.34
N TRP A 121 -4.89 -3.12 15.30
CA TRP A 121 -3.45 -3.39 15.43
C TRP A 121 -3.15 -4.89 15.50
N GLU A 122 -3.95 -5.65 16.24
CA GLU A 122 -3.74 -7.09 16.48
C GLU A 122 -3.79 -7.89 15.17
N GLU A 123 -4.65 -7.46 14.25
CA GLU A 123 -4.91 -8.10 12.94
C GLU A 123 -3.91 -7.67 11.86
N MET A 124 -3.14 -6.59 12.08
CA MET A 124 -2.13 -6.16 11.13
C MET A 124 -1.04 -7.22 10.95
N CYS A 125 -0.58 -7.40 9.72
CA CYS A 125 0.50 -8.31 9.40
C CYS A 125 1.86 -7.78 9.89
N GLY A 126 2.80 -8.69 10.16
CA GLY A 126 4.13 -8.35 10.69
C GLY A 126 4.86 -7.21 9.96
N PRO A 127 4.88 -7.16 8.61
CA PRO A 127 5.52 -6.06 7.88
C PRO A 127 4.90 -4.68 8.16
N VAL A 128 3.57 -4.59 8.25
CA VAL A 128 2.88 -3.33 8.58
C VAL A 128 3.19 -2.93 10.02
N LYS A 129 3.13 -3.88 10.96
CA LYS A 129 3.50 -3.66 12.36
C LYS A 129 4.93 -3.12 12.50
N GLY A 130 5.89 -3.76 11.84
CA GLY A 130 7.28 -3.33 11.84
C GLY A 130 7.48 -1.94 11.25
N ALA A 131 6.73 -1.59 10.19
CA ALA A 131 6.80 -0.27 9.58
C ALA A 131 6.21 0.83 10.48
N ILE A 132 5.11 0.56 11.20
CA ILE A 132 4.53 1.47 12.20
C ILE A 132 5.51 1.71 13.34
N ILE A 133 6.08 0.64 13.89
CA ILE A 133 7.09 0.73 14.96
C ILE A 133 8.30 1.53 14.48
N GLY A 134 8.80 1.26 13.27
CA GLY A 134 9.88 2.03 12.65
C GLY A 134 9.55 3.52 12.52
N ALA A 135 8.32 3.85 12.11
CA ALA A 135 7.85 5.22 12.04
C ALA A 135 7.81 5.90 13.42
N MET A 136 7.31 5.22 14.45
CA MET A 136 7.30 5.75 15.83
C MET A 136 8.71 6.04 16.35
N LEU A 137 9.68 5.18 16.03
CA LEU A 137 11.09 5.40 16.37
C LEU A 137 11.66 6.60 15.61
N CYS A 138 11.35 6.74 14.32
CA CYS A 138 11.79 7.88 13.51
C CYS A 138 11.23 9.23 13.99
N GLU A 139 9.99 9.25 14.49
CA GLU A 139 9.38 10.43 15.11
C GLU A 139 9.87 10.67 16.54
N GLY A 140 10.62 9.72 17.13
CA GLY A 140 11.09 9.80 18.50
C GLY A 140 9.99 9.63 19.55
N TRP A 141 8.86 9.00 19.20
CA TRP A 141 7.77 8.72 20.13
C TRP A 141 8.04 7.52 21.04
N ALA A 142 8.82 6.58 20.52
CA ALA A 142 9.27 5.41 21.25
C ALA A 142 10.79 5.32 21.21
N THR A 143 11.35 4.68 22.22
CA THR A 143 12.78 4.43 22.39
C THR A 143 13.19 3.00 21.99
N SER A 144 12.21 2.10 21.89
CA SER A 144 12.41 0.70 21.51
C SER A 144 11.15 0.12 20.86
N GLN A 145 11.30 -1.06 20.25
CA GLN A 145 10.15 -1.81 19.73
C GLN A 145 9.12 -2.11 20.82
N GLN A 146 9.56 -2.55 22.01
CA GLN A 146 8.65 -2.89 23.11
C GLN A 146 7.88 -1.66 23.61
N ASP A 147 8.56 -0.52 23.71
CA ASP A 147 7.96 0.76 24.08
C ASP A 147 6.88 1.18 23.07
N ALA A 148 7.17 1.05 21.76
CA ALA A 148 6.20 1.34 20.71
C ALA A 148 4.96 0.45 20.79
N GLU A 149 5.14 -0.86 20.96
CA GLU A 149 4.04 -1.82 21.11
C GLU A 149 3.18 -1.51 22.34
N ASN A 150 3.81 -1.15 23.47
CA ASN A 150 3.10 -0.77 24.69
C ASN A 150 2.24 0.49 24.49
N GLN A 151 2.78 1.53 23.84
CA GLN A 151 2.04 2.77 23.55
C GLN A 151 0.85 2.52 22.60
N ILE A 152 1.03 1.68 21.58
CA ILE A 152 -0.07 1.29 20.66
C ILE A 152 -1.16 0.54 21.44
N ASN A 153 -0.79 -0.47 22.23
CA ASN A 153 -1.74 -1.26 23.02
C ASN A 153 -2.44 -0.43 24.10
N ALA A 154 -1.81 0.64 24.59
CA ALA A 154 -2.41 1.60 25.51
C ALA A 154 -3.36 2.60 24.84
N GLY A 155 -3.45 2.59 23.50
CA GLY A 155 -4.29 3.52 22.73
C GLY A 155 -3.71 4.93 22.62
N GLU A 156 -2.41 5.11 22.85
CA GLU A 156 -1.74 6.42 22.77
C GLU A 156 -1.42 6.84 21.34
N ILE A 157 -1.44 5.89 20.39
CA ILE A 157 -1.16 6.09 18.98
C ILE A 157 -2.43 5.82 18.19
N ASP A 158 -2.86 6.81 17.42
CA ASP A 158 -3.99 6.65 16.51
C ASP A 158 -3.52 6.07 15.16
N LEU A 159 -4.02 4.89 14.82
CA LEU A 159 -3.74 4.21 13.55
C LEU A 159 -4.95 4.36 12.64
N ALA A 160 -4.77 4.99 11.49
CA ALA A 160 -5.89 5.28 10.60
C ALA A 160 -5.58 5.03 9.11
N PRO A 161 -6.57 4.66 8.29
CA PRO A 161 -6.36 4.50 6.85
C PRO A 161 -6.00 5.80 6.15
N CYS A 162 -5.05 5.75 5.21
CA CYS A 162 -4.69 6.89 4.38
C CYS A 162 -5.90 7.48 3.63
N HIS A 163 -6.83 6.63 3.17
CA HIS A 163 -8.00 7.04 2.39
C HIS A 163 -8.96 7.97 3.14
N HIS A 164 -8.96 7.95 4.49
CA HIS A 164 -9.76 8.88 5.30
C HIS A 164 -9.21 10.31 5.29
N TYR A 165 -7.95 10.49 4.88
CA TYR A 165 -7.23 11.77 4.89
C TYR A 165 -6.77 12.20 3.51
N HIS A 166 -7.49 11.76 2.46
CA HIS A 166 -7.13 12.02 1.07
C HIS A 166 -5.70 11.61 0.71
N ALA A 167 -5.15 10.61 1.40
CA ALA A 167 -3.80 10.12 1.15
C ALA A 167 -3.80 8.69 0.61
N VAL A 168 -2.73 8.31 -0.08
CA VAL A 168 -2.46 6.96 -0.52
C VAL A 168 -1.00 6.60 -0.26
N GLY A 169 -0.77 5.41 0.30
CA GLY A 169 0.56 4.90 0.59
C GLY A 169 0.80 3.56 -0.14
N PRO A 170 1.90 3.38 -0.87
CA PRO A 170 2.21 2.12 -1.52
C PRO A 170 2.69 1.06 -0.51
N MET A 171 2.42 -0.21 -0.80
CA MET A 171 2.78 -1.35 0.06
C MET A 171 2.16 -1.25 1.47
N ALA A 172 2.96 -1.17 2.54
CA ALA A 172 2.48 -0.92 3.90
C ALA A 172 1.88 0.49 4.06
N GLY A 173 2.30 1.41 3.18
CA GLY A 173 1.72 2.75 3.07
C GLY A 173 1.77 3.58 4.34
N ILE A 174 2.81 3.38 5.16
CA ILE A 174 2.97 4.09 6.42
C ILE A 174 3.33 5.55 6.17
N ILE A 175 2.56 6.45 6.78
CA ILE A 175 2.82 7.89 6.78
C ILE A 175 2.88 8.38 8.23
N SER A 176 4.01 8.98 8.60
CA SER A 176 4.20 9.65 9.89
C SER A 176 4.33 11.17 9.72
N PRO A 177 4.09 11.98 10.77
CA PRO A 177 3.98 13.44 10.68
C PRO A 177 5.17 14.17 10.04
N SER A 178 6.40 13.66 10.23
CA SER A 178 7.62 14.25 9.69
C SER A 178 7.99 13.73 8.29
N MET A 179 7.23 12.79 7.72
CA MET A 179 7.50 12.32 6.35
C MET A 179 7.10 13.37 5.30
N PRO A 180 7.90 13.56 4.25
CA PRO A 180 7.49 14.37 3.10
C PRO A 180 6.42 13.62 2.28
N LEU A 181 5.47 14.38 1.76
CA LEU A 181 4.40 13.92 0.88
C LEU A 181 4.43 14.70 -0.43
N TRP A 182 4.17 14.00 -1.53
CA TRP A 182 3.73 14.63 -2.77
C TRP A 182 2.36 15.25 -2.57
N VAL A 183 2.20 16.51 -2.98
CA VAL A 183 0.91 17.19 -3.02
C VAL A 183 0.42 17.22 -4.45
N VAL A 184 -0.63 16.45 -4.72
CA VAL A 184 -1.27 16.41 -6.04
C VAL A 184 -2.60 17.15 -5.95
N GLU A 185 -2.79 18.13 -6.82
CA GLU A 185 -4.02 18.90 -6.92
C GLU A 185 -4.71 18.59 -8.24
N ASN A 186 -6.00 18.23 -8.19
CA ASN A 186 -6.81 18.13 -9.39
C ASN A 186 -7.24 19.53 -9.83
N LYS A 187 -6.70 20.03 -10.94
CA LYS A 187 -6.99 21.39 -11.43
C LYS A 187 -8.45 21.64 -11.82
N THR A 188 -9.21 20.57 -12.08
CA THR A 188 -10.62 20.66 -12.43
C THR A 188 -11.50 21.08 -11.25
N ASN A 189 -11.14 20.71 -10.02
CA ASN A 189 -11.97 20.98 -8.83
C ASN A 189 -11.20 21.48 -7.59
N GLY A 190 -9.88 21.62 -7.67
CA GLY A 190 -9.01 22.09 -6.58
C GLY A 190 -8.78 21.07 -5.46
N HIS A 191 -9.31 19.85 -5.56
CA HIS A 191 -9.10 18.83 -4.53
C HIS A 191 -7.64 18.40 -4.48
N ARG A 192 -7.10 18.29 -3.26
CA ARG A 192 -5.74 17.81 -3.02
C ARG A 192 -5.75 16.39 -2.49
N THR A 193 -4.79 15.61 -2.94
CA THR A 193 -4.50 14.26 -2.46
C THR A 193 -3.00 14.09 -2.27
N PHE A 194 -2.61 13.14 -1.43
CA PHE A 194 -1.24 13.03 -0.94
C PHE A 194 -0.69 11.62 -1.11
N SER A 195 0.61 11.51 -1.37
CA SER A 195 1.29 10.23 -1.31
C SER A 195 2.69 10.37 -0.77
N ASN A 196 3.13 9.43 0.06
CA ASN A 196 4.50 9.43 0.54
C ASN A 196 5.48 9.02 -0.58
N PHE A 197 6.75 9.33 -0.34
CA PHE A 197 7.81 8.93 -1.24
C PHE A 197 8.08 7.43 -1.12
N ASN A 198 8.49 6.80 -2.22
CA ASN A 198 9.04 5.45 -2.14
C ASN A 198 10.33 5.48 -1.30
N CYS A 199 10.48 4.55 -0.36
CA CYS A 199 11.63 4.47 0.55
C CYS A 199 13.00 4.44 -0.16
N VAL A 200 13.10 3.94 -1.40
CA VAL A 200 14.36 4.00 -2.19
C VAL A 200 14.74 5.43 -2.56
N ILE A 201 13.76 6.31 -2.76
CA ILE A 201 13.97 7.74 -3.06
C ILE A 201 14.42 8.48 -1.79
N ILE A 202 13.87 8.16 -0.62
CA ILE A 202 14.23 8.84 0.63
C ILE A 202 15.70 8.63 0.98
N GLN A 203 16.24 7.41 0.86
CA GLN A 203 17.66 7.17 1.09
C GLN A 203 18.56 7.92 0.09
N ARG A 204 18.17 7.98 -1.20
CA ARG A 204 18.98 8.67 -2.23
C ARG A 204 18.88 10.19 -2.15
N PHE A 205 17.73 10.77 -1.82
CA PHE A 205 17.58 12.22 -1.67
C PHE A 205 18.38 12.75 -0.47
N VAL A 206 18.37 12.03 0.65
CA VAL A 206 19.21 12.36 1.81
C VAL A 206 20.71 12.26 1.47
N SER A 207 21.08 11.39 0.53
CA SER A 207 22.47 11.17 0.11
C SER A 207 22.96 12.08 -1.02
N ALA A 208 22.05 12.68 -1.80
CA ALA A 208 22.35 13.40 -3.04
C ALA A 208 22.31 14.94 -2.90
N ILE A 209 22.01 15.48 -1.73
CA ILE A 209 22.12 16.91 -1.44
C ILE A 209 23.61 17.21 -1.21
N PRO A 210 24.30 17.97 -2.08
CA PRO A 210 25.69 18.35 -1.84
C PRO A 210 25.77 19.22 -0.57
N PRO A 211 26.83 19.11 0.23
CA PRO A 211 27.00 19.96 1.41
C PRO A 211 27.14 21.42 0.94
N LEU A 212 26.08 22.21 1.13
CA LEU A 212 26.14 23.65 0.96
C LEU A 212 27.06 24.21 2.04
N THR A 213 28.26 24.60 1.64
CA THR A 213 29.22 25.34 2.45
C THR A 213 28.69 26.76 2.68
N SER A 214 27.76 26.92 3.64
CA SER A 214 27.46 28.26 4.14
C SER A 214 28.64 28.75 5.00
N PRO A 215 29.10 30.02 4.88
CA PRO A 215 30.29 30.51 5.60
C PRO A 215 30.14 30.62 7.14
N ARG A 216 29.02 30.17 7.73
CA ARG A 216 28.71 30.39 9.16
C ARG A 216 28.57 29.12 10.00
N CYS A 217 28.82 27.93 9.46
CA CYS A 217 28.80 26.70 10.25
C CYS A 217 30.22 26.19 10.52
N LYS A 218 30.61 26.12 11.80
CA LYS A 218 31.85 25.46 12.23
C LYS A 218 31.81 23.96 11.84
N PRO A 219 32.95 23.37 11.40
CA PRO A 219 33.01 21.95 11.06
C PRO A 219 32.66 21.08 12.27
N GLY A 220 31.68 20.17 12.14
CA GLY A 220 31.34 19.19 13.17
C GLY A 220 29.89 19.18 13.69
N CYS A 221 29.05 20.17 13.34
CA CYS A 221 27.66 20.26 13.84
C CYS A 221 26.67 19.23 13.23
N TRP A 222 27.13 18.38 12.32
CA TRP A 222 26.27 17.53 11.46
C TRP A 222 26.09 16.10 11.97
N LYS A 223 26.88 15.65 12.95
CA LYS A 223 26.81 14.25 13.40
C LYS A 223 25.54 13.91 14.19
N ASP A 224 24.84 14.92 14.71
CA ASP A 224 23.75 14.72 15.67
C ASP A 224 22.38 15.23 15.18
N LYS A 225 22.20 15.52 13.89
CA LYS A 225 20.91 16.04 13.37
C LYS A 225 20.23 15.08 12.40
N ASN A 226 18.99 14.76 12.75
CA ASN A 226 18.03 13.95 12.01
C ASN A 226 17.89 14.46 10.55
N PRO A 227 18.08 13.62 9.51
CA PRO A 227 18.05 14.01 8.10
C PRO A 227 16.74 14.68 7.63
N PHE A 228 15.66 14.59 8.40
CA PHE A 228 14.38 15.24 8.11
C PHE A 228 14.37 16.77 8.31
N LEU A 229 15.29 17.33 9.12
CA LEU A 229 15.39 18.78 9.36
C LEU A 229 15.88 19.57 8.14
N PHE A 230 16.34 18.91 7.07
CA PHE A 230 16.92 19.56 5.90
C PHE A 230 15.88 20.08 4.91
N LEU A 231 14.75 19.36 4.77
CA LEU A 231 13.70 19.67 3.78
C LEU A 231 12.95 20.97 4.10
N THR A 232 12.82 21.34 5.37
CA THR A 232 12.21 22.62 5.77
C THR A 232 13.07 23.84 5.45
N SER A 233 14.39 23.70 5.22
CA SER A 233 15.28 24.83 4.91
C SER A 233 15.26 25.26 3.44
N LEU A 234 14.78 24.39 2.52
CA LEU A 234 14.64 24.72 1.10
C LEU A 234 13.57 25.80 0.84
N ARG A 235 12.69 26.09 1.82
CA ARG A 235 11.71 27.18 1.79
C ARG A 235 12.28 28.58 2.09
N GLN A 236 13.53 28.69 2.55
CA GLN A 236 14.12 29.98 2.99
C GLN A 236 15.15 30.56 2.02
N SER A 237 15.26 30.06 0.79
CA SER A 237 16.04 30.72 -0.26
C SER A 237 15.07 31.42 -1.22
N PRO A 238 15.30 32.70 -1.56
CA PRO A 238 14.39 33.51 -2.37
C PRO A 238 14.19 32.95 -3.79
#